data_AF-A0A226DBY6-F1
#
_entry.id   AF-A0A226DBY6-F1
#
_cell.length_a   1.000
_cell.length_b   1.000
_cell.length_c   1.000
_cell.angle_alpha   90.00
_cell.angle_beta   90.00
_cell.angle_gamma   90.00
#
_symmetry.space_group_name_H-M   'P 1'
#
loop_
_entity.id
_entity.type
_entity.pdbx_description
1 polymer ?
#
loop_
_entity_poly.entity_id
_entity_poly.type
_entity_poly.pdbx_seq_one_letter_code
_entity_poly.pdbx_strand_id
1 'polypeptide(L)'
;MEFTASSKPSCMRAKAGSFNICLSFAYAIALNILIWIPVAIFERDFAALVNCTFRFINEYQRRWYNSEDQYLTKLNKYATLSFYFTWISVTSCWFCVIWLYVVAPLTAPFPYEALPSFFQGWIAYLVIGYWYCFLMMRIWATFGFIMVIVLIYIICLFPIITNHLRGDQPLPSSKFEEIRNPVNLSRVYRSVEIWHKLFLENCGYLLVPIQSMVGQYALLVNYSLITKWDEMEGAAKALQIFSSVMVQGAWLGFATFGTWFNNNSVKMLKSWKKLSCKNKGEMKYIVGS
;
A
#
# COMPACT_ATOMS: atom_id res chain seq x y z
N MET A 1 7.13 19.89 48.05
CA MET A 1 6.38 20.29 46.84
C MET A 1 4.97 19.74 46.98
N GLU A 2 4.07 20.56 47.52
CA GLU A 2 2.65 20.24 47.66
C GLU A 2 1.97 20.34 46.29
N PHE A 3 1.44 19.22 45.80
CA PHE A 3 0.51 19.22 44.69
C PHE A 3 -0.88 19.59 45.22
N THR A 4 -1.21 20.88 45.17
CA THR A 4 -2.56 21.36 45.46
C THR A 4 -3.51 20.94 44.33
N ALA A 5 -4.46 20.07 44.69
CA ALA A 5 -5.50 19.56 43.80
C ALA A 5 -6.54 20.65 43.49
N SER A 6 -6.24 21.49 42.50
CA SER A 6 -7.23 22.37 41.87
C SER A 6 -8.13 21.53 40.95
N SER A 7 -9.32 21.18 41.43
CA SER A 7 -10.39 20.56 40.65
C SER A 7 -10.90 21.52 39.56
N LYS A 8 -10.26 21.52 38.39
CA LYS A 8 -10.70 22.25 37.21
C LYS A 8 -11.52 21.34 36.28
N PRO A 9 -12.73 21.75 35.84
CA PRO A 9 -13.49 21.06 34.79
C PRO A 9 -12.78 21.07 33.41
N SER A 10 -11.61 21.69 33.30
CA SER A 10 -10.68 21.60 32.16
C SER A 10 -10.21 20.17 31.85
N CYS A 11 -10.31 19.23 32.80
CA CYS A 11 -9.84 17.85 32.61
C CYS A 11 -10.72 17.05 31.63
N MET A 12 -12.01 17.40 31.43
CA MET A 12 -12.85 16.67 30.46
C MET A 12 -12.69 17.16 29.02
N ARG A 13 -12.42 18.46 28.79
CA ARG A 13 -12.28 19.02 27.44
C ARG A 13 -10.98 18.58 26.75
N ALA A 14 -9.88 18.42 27.51
CA ALA A 14 -8.63 17.85 27.02
C ALA A 14 -8.76 16.36 26.59
N LYS A 15 -9.74 15.62 27.10
CA LYS A 15 -9.93 14.19 26.76
C LYS A 15 -10.56 13.98 25.38
N ALA A 16 -11.33 14.93 24.86
CA ALA A 16 -12.07 14.76 23.61
C ALA A 16 -11.15 14.71 22.37
N GLY A 17 -10.13 15.57 22.30
CA GLY A 17 -9.12 15.55 21.24
C GLY A 17 -8.25 14.29 21.30
N SER A 18 -7.89 13.87 22.52
CA SER A 18 -7.12 12.66 22.81
C SER A 18 -7.79 11.39 22.26
N PHE A 19 -9.13 11.32 22.40
CA PHE A 19 -9.93 10.17 21.96
C PHE A 19 -9.94 10.01 20.43
N ASN A 20 -10.09 11.10 19.68
CA ASN A 20 -10.16 11.04 18.22
C ASN A 20 -8.80 10.62 17.60
N ILE A 21 -7.69 11.01 18.24
CA ILE A 21 -6.35 10.58 17.82
C ILE A 21 -6.20 9.07 18.08
N CYS A 22 -6.51 8.58 19.28
CA CYS A 22 -6.50 7.15 19.59
C CYS A 22 -7.27 6.30 18.57
N LEU A 23 -8.40 6.82 18.10
CA LEU A 23 -9.23 6.12 17.14
C LEU A 23 -8.54 5.96 15.78
N SER A 24 -7.81 6.98 15.30
CA SER A 24 -6.97 6.85 14.10
C SER A 24 -5.90 5.77 14.26
N PHE A 25 -5.28 5.68 15.44
CA PHE A 25 -4.31 4.61 15.72
C PHE A 25 -4.97 3.23 15.78
N ALA A 26 -6.15 3.11 16.38
CA ALA A 26 -6.91 1.86 16.42
C ALA A 26 -7.25 1.37 14.99
N TYR A 27 -7.65 2.28 14.10
CA TYR A 27 -7.86 1.96 12.68
C TYR A 27 -6.58 1.52 11.98
N ALA A 28 -5.46 2.21 12.23
CA ALA A 28 -4.17 1.82 11.67
C ALA A 28 -3.74 0.43 12.15
N ILE A 29 -3.96 0.09 13.42
CA ILE A 29 -3.68 -1.24 13.99
C ILE A 29 -4.60 -2.28 13.36
N ALA A 30 -5.90 -2.03 13.28
CA ALA A 30 -6.86 -2.97 12.69
C ALA A 30 -6.55 -3.23 11.20
N LEU A 31 -6.18 -2.19 10.46
CA LEU A 31 -5.79 -2.31 9.06
C LEU A 31 -4.45 -3.05 8.92
N ASN A 32 -3.51 -2.82 9.84
CA ASN A 32 -2.26 -3.57 9.89
C ASN A 32 -2.50 -5.08 10.12
N ILE A 33 -3.36 -5.42 11.09
CA ILE A 33 -3.74 -6.81 11.36
C ILE A 33 -4.33 -7.45 10.10
N LEU A 34 -5.28 -6.76 9.46
CA LEU A 34 -5.94 -7.23 8.24
C LEU A 34 -4.94 -7.47 7.09
N ILE A 35 -4.01 -6.55 6.88
CA ILE A 35 -2.95 -6.67 5.86
C ILE A 35 -1.95 -7.77 6.19
N TRP A 36 -1.78 -8.11 7.46
CA TRP A 36 -0.86 -9.16 7.91
C TRP A 36 -1.44 -10.57 7.77
N ILE A 37 -2.76 -10.71 7.61
CA ILE A 37 -3.45 -12.01 7.44
C ILE A 37 -2.85 -12.89 6.32
N PRO A 38 -2.61 -12.41 5.09
CA PRO A 38 -2.02 -13.22 4.02
C PRO A 38 -0.64 -13.75 4.41
N VAL A 39 0.17 -12.91 5.07
CA VAL A 39 1.52 -13.26 5.48
C VAL A 39 1.50 -14.31 6.59
N ALA A 40 0.56 -14.19 7.53
CA ALA A 40 0.51 -15.01 8.73
C ALA A 40 -0.26 -16.33 8.55
N ILE A 41 -1.36 -16.32 7.80
CA ILE A 41 -2.22 -17.49 7.61
C ILE A 41 -1.85 -18.24 6.33
N PHE A 42 -1.49 -17.51 5.27
CA PHE A 42 -1.23 -18.05 3.95
C PHE A 42 0.25 -17.91 3.56
N GLU A 43 1.15 -18.16 4.52
CA GLU A 43 2.60 -17.94 4.37
C GLU A 43 3.15 -18.55 3.07
N ARG A 44 2.76 -19.79 2.75
CA ARG A 44 3.22 -20.50 1.54
C ARG A 44 2.75 -19.83 0.25
N ASP A 45 1.48 -19.43 0.19
CA ASP A 45 0.91 -18.78 -0.99
C ASP A 45 1.46 -17.37 -1.16
N PHE A 46 1.71 -16.66 -0.06
CA PHE A 46 2.36 -15.36 -0.07
C PHE A 46 3.82 -15.45 -0.53
N ALA A 47 4.58 -16.43 -0.03
CA ALA A 47 5.94 -16.69 -0.51
C ALA A 47 5.94 -17.07 -2.00
N ALA A 48 4.97 -17.87 -2.44
CA ALA A 48 4.79 -18.21 -3.85
C ALA A 48 4.49 -16.97 -4.71
N LEU A 49 3.65 -16.05 -4.25
CA LEU A 49 3.37 -14.77 -4.91
C LEU A 49 4.65 -13.93 -5.04
N VAL A 50 5.40 -13.75 -3.96
CA VAL A 50 6.64 -12.97 -3.96
C VAL A 50 7.70 -13.60 -4.88
N ASN A 51 7.89 -14.92 -4.79
CA ASN A 51 8.83 -15.65 -5.64
C ASN A 51 8.41 -15.63 -7.12
N CYS A 52 7.11 -15.78 -7.41
CA CYS A 52 6.57 -15.66 -8.76
C CYS A 52 6.81 -14.26 -9.33
N THR A 53 6.58 -13.22 -8.52
CA THR A 53 6.82 -11.82 -8.88
C THR A 53 8.29 -11.60 -9.25
N PHE A 54 9.23 -11.99 -8.38
CA PHE A 54 10.66 -11.83 -8.66
C PHE A 54 11.12 -12.63 -9.87
N ARG A 55 10.68 -13.90 -9.98
CA ARG A 55 11.03 -14.74 -11.11
C ARG A 55 10.50 -14.18 -12.42
N PHE A 56 9.25 -13.75 -12.45
CA PHE A 56 8.64 -13.14 -13.63
C PHE A 56 9.41 -11.88 -14.03
N ILE A 57 9.65 -10.96 -13.09
CA ILE A 57 10.38 -9.71 -13.36
C ILE A 57 11.80 -10.00 -13.86
N ASN A 58 12.54 -10.93 -13.23
CA ASN A 58 13.90 -11.28 -13.66
C ASN A 58 13.92 -11.94 -15.04
N GLU A 59 13.04 -12.90 -15.30
CA GLU A 59 12.95 -13.55 -16.62
C GLU A 59 12.54 -12.56 -17.71
N TYR A 60 11.60 -11.67 -17.38
CA TYR A 60 11.13 -10.62 -18.27
C TYR A 60 12.25 -9.62 -18.57
N GLN A 61 12.96 -9.17 -17.55
CA GLN A 61 14.09 -8.27 -17.70
C GLN A 61 15.18 -8.88 -18.57
N ARG A 62 15.59 -10.11 -18.27
CA ARG A 62 16.65 -10.78 -19.01
C ARG A 62 16.36 -10.95 -20.51
N ARG A 63 15.11 -11.21 -20.88
CA ARG A 63 14.74 -11.50 -22.27
C ARG A 63 14.32 -10.26 -23.05
N TRP A 64 13.57 -9.38 -22.40
CA TRP A 64 12.78 -8.37 -23.10
C TRP A 64 13.14 -6.94 -22.74
N TYR A 65 13.85 -6.73 -21.63
CA TYR A 65 14.23 -5.38 -21.23
C TYR A 65 15.43 -4.93 -22.05
N ASN A 66 15.23 -3.87 -22.84
CA ASN A 66 16.33 -3.17 -23.48
C ASN A 66 16.79 -2.04 -22.56
N SER A 67 18.04 -2.09 -22.09
CA SER A 67 18.63 -0.99 -21.29
C SER A 67 18.71 0.32 -22.06
N GLU A 68 18.63 0.28 -23.38
CA GLU A 68 18.60 1.46 -24.24
C GLU A 68 17.22 2.13 -24.29
N ASP A 69 16.17 1.47 -23.81
CA ASP A 69 14.83 2.05 -23.77
C ASP A 69 14.75 3.10 -22.65
N GLN A 70 14.68 4.37 -23.07
CA GLN A 70 14.59 5.51 -22.15
C GLN A 70 13.34 5.47 -21.28
N TYR A 71 12.23 4.91 -21.78
CA TYR A 71 10.98 4.85 -21.02
C TYR A 71 11.10 3.87 -19.86
N LEU A 72 11.64 2.66 -20.11
CA LEU A 72 11.88 1.66 -19.07
C LEU A 72 12.90 2.13 -18.04
N THR A 73 13.96 2.83 -18.47
CA THR A 73 14.95 3.42 -17.58
C THR A 73 14.34 4.48 -16.64
N LYS A 74 13.48 5.35 -17.17
CA LYS A 74 12.71 6.31 -16.35
C LYS A 74 11.82 5.59 -15.35
N LEU A 75 11.12 4.55 -15.79
CA LEU A 75 10.22 3.78 -14.94
C LEU A 75 10.96 3.10 -13.77
N ASN A 76 12.12 2.49 -14.05
CA ASN A 76 12.98 1.89 -13.03
C ASN A 76 13.52 2.95 -12.04
N LYS A 77 13.86 4.15 -12.53
CA LYS A 77 14.24 5.28 -11.69
C LYS A 77 13.11 5.68 -10.74
N TYR A 78 11.85 5.73 -11.22
CA TYR A 78 10.69 6.03 -10.37
C TYR A 78 10.42 4.94 -9.34
N ALA A 79 10.55 3.66 -9.72
CA ALA A 79 10.44 2.55 -8.78
C ALA A 79 11.52 2.66 -7.68
N THR A 80 12.78 2.85 -8.08
CA THR A 80 13.90 3.03 -7.14
C THR A 80 13.67 4.22 -6.20
N LEU A 81 13.21 5.35 -6.75
CA LEU A 81 12.86 6.53 -5.96
C LEU A 81 11.74 6.24 -4.97
N SER A 82 10.71 5.47 -5.34
CA SER A 82 9.61 5.13 -4.44
C SER A 82 10.07 4.23 -3.29
N PHE A 83 11.02 3.32 -3.51
CA PHE A 83 11.66 2.56 -2.44
C PHE A 83 12.39 3.46 -1.46
N TYR A 84 13.25 4.37 -1.94
CA TYR A 84 13.97 5.31 -1.08
C TYR A 84 13.01 6.22 -0.31
N PHE A 85 11.97 6.73 -0.98
CA PHE A 85 10.95 7.54 -0.34
C PHE A 85 10.21 6.76 0.75
N THR A 86 9.85 5.50 0.50
CA THR A 86 9.19 4.63 1.49
C THR A 86 10.10 4.38 2.69
N TRP A 87 11.39 4.08 2.45
CA TRP A 87 12.38 3.90 3.51
C TRP A 87 12.55 5.15 4.37
N ILE A 88 12.75 6.31 3.74
CA ILE A 88 12.87 7.61 4.43
C ILE A 88 11.59 7.91 5.21
N SER A 89 10.42 7.62 4.65
CA SER A 89 9.13 7.85 5.31
C SER A 89 8.99 6.98 6.56
N VAL A 90 9.23 5.66 6.46
CA VAL A 90 9.13 4.74 7.61
C VAL A 90 10.10 5.10 8.72
N THR A 91 11.36 5.40 8.36
CA THR A 91 12.38 5.80 9.35
C THR A 91 12.05 7.14 10.00
N SER A 92 11.66 8.16 9.21
CA SER A 92 11.24 9.46 9.73
C SER A 92 10.03 9.35 10.65
N CYS A 93 9.00 8.58 10.26
CA CYS A 93 7.83 8.34 11.10
C CYS A 93 8.21 7.66 12.41
N TRP A 94 9.14 6.70 12.40
CA TRP A 94 9.61 6.04 13.61
C TRP A 94 10.33 7.01 14.56
N PHE A 95 11.25 7.83 14.05
CA PHE A 95 11.91 8.88 14.84
C PHE A 95 10.91 9.89 15.41
N CYS A 96 9.91 10.31 14.62
CA CYS A 96 8.86 11.19 15.09
C CYS A 96 8.03 10.57 16.23
N VAL A 97 7.71 9.28 16.16
CA VAL A 97 6.98 8.58 17.23
C VAL A 97 7.81 8.52 18.51
N ILE A 98 9.10 8.19 18.41
CA ILE A 98 10.02 8.17 19.57
C ILE A 98 10.11 9.58 20.18
N TRP A 99 10.31 10.60 19.34
CA TRP A 99 10.39 11.99 19.77
C TRP A 99 9.11 12.43 20.48
N LEU A 100 7.94 12.18 19.89
CA LEU A 100 6.65 12.51 20.48
C LEU A 100 6.42 11.79 21.81
N TYR A 101 6.83 10.52 21.92
CA TYR A 101 6.75 9.77 23.17
C TYR A 101 7.58 10.42 24.28
N VAL A 102 8.81 10.86 23.97
CA VAL A 102 9.70 11.48 24.94
C VAL A 102 9.25 12.87 25.37
N VAL A 103 8.75 13.68 24.43
CA VAL A 103 8.36 15.08 24.69
C VAL A 103 6.98 15.17 25.34
N ALA A 104 6.04 14.30 24.95
CA ALA A 104 4.65 14.38 25.36
C ALA A 104 4.11 13.00 25.80
N PRO A 105 4.72 12.36 26.82
CA PRO A 105 4.43 10.98 27.21
C PRO A 105 3.02 10.77 27.77
N LEU A 106 2.39 11.86 28.24
CA LEU A 106 1.05 11.89 28.80
C LEU A 106 -0.02 12.27 27.77
N THR A 107 0.36 12.45 26.50
CA THR A 107 -0.60 12.75 25.45
C THR A 107 -1.07 11.45 24.80
N ALA A 108 -2.38 11.31 24.59
CA ALA A 108 -2.89 10.22 23.77
C ALA A 108 -2.19 10.21 22.40
N PRO A 109 -1.85 9.03 21.86
CA PRO A 109 -2.37 7.69 22.18
C PRO A 109 -1.51 6.86 23.14
N PHE A 110 -0.58 7.45 23.89
CA PHE A 110 0.41 6.66 24.63
C PHE A 110 -0.21 5.87 25.79
N PRO A 111 0.02 4.56 25.89
CA PRO A 111 -0.65 3.70 26.87
C PRO A 111 -0.13 3.87 28.32
N TYR A 112 0.92 4.66 28.53
CA TYR A 112 1.52 4.87 29.86
C TYR A 112 0.52 5.48 30.85
N GLU A 113 -0.31 6.43 30.42
CA GLU A 113 -1.33 7.06 31.27
C GLU A 113 -2.42 6.06 31.72
N ALA A 114 -2.65 4.99 30.94
CA ALA A 114 -3.65 3.97 31.27
C ALA A 114 -3.19 2.99 32.37
N LEU A 115 -1.91 3.03 32.77
CA LEU A 115 -1.45 2.20 33.88
C LEU A 115 -2.01 2.68 35.21
N PRO A 116 -2.39 1.74 36.11
CA PRO A 116 -2.66 2.08 37.51
C PRO A 116 -1.48 2.82 38.15
N SER A 117 -1.76 3.82 39.00
CA SER A 117 -0.74 4.70 39.58
C SER A 117 0.40 3.97 40.29
N PHE A 118 0.15 2.81 40.90
CA PHE A 118 1.17 2.00 41.58
C PHE A 118 2.14 1.28 40.62
N PHE A 119 1.80 1.16 39.34
CA PHE A 119 2.70 0.67 38.29
C PHE A 119 3.41 1.80 37.53
N GLN A 120 3.05 3.06 37.78
CA GLN A 120 3.68 4.20 37.13
C GLN A 120 5.06 4.45 37.76
N GLY A 121 6.10 4.28 36.97
CA GLY A 121 7.49 4.49 37.36
C GLY A 121 8.38 4.59 36.13
N TRP A 122 9.61 5.07 36.32
CA TRP A 122 10.54 5.32 35.21
C TRP A 122 10.86 4.04 34.40
N ILE A 123 10.91 2.87 35.05
CA ILE A 123 11.11 1.58 34.37
C ILE A 123 9.91 1.24 33.51
N ALA A 124 8.70 1.32 34.06
CA ALA A 124 7.46 1.05 33.33
C ALA A 124 7.30 1.99 32.13
N TYR A 125 7.66 3.27 32.31
CA TYR A 125 7.72 4.26 31.25
C TYR A 125 8.64 3.81 30.11
N LEU A 126 9.91 3.48 30.39
CA LEU A 126 10.85 3.06 29.35
C LEU A 126 10.42 1.77 28.65
N VAL A 127 9.92 0.77 29.39
CA VAL A 127 9.48 -0.52 28.84
C VAL A 127 8.28 -0.34 27.92
N ILE A 128 7.26 0.39 28.36
CA ILE A 128 6.05 0.64 27.57
C ILE A 128 6.38 1.51 26.36
N GLY A 129 7.22 2.53 26.53
CA GLY A 129 7.69 3.37 25.44
C GLY A 129 8.41 2.60 24.37
N TYR A 130 9.37 1.76 24.77
CA TYR A 130 10.09 0.89 23.84
C TYR A 130 9.14 -0.04 23.09
N TRP A 131 8.25 -0.73 23.81
CA TRP A 131 7.28 -1.64 23.21
C TRP A 131 6.35 -0.91 22.22
N TYR A 132 5.83 0.26 22.60
CA TYR A 132 4.95 1.06 21.76
C TYR A 132 5.67 1.57 20.50
N CYS A 133 6.87 2.12 20.65
CA CYS A 133 7.67 2.60 19.51
C CYS A 133 8.02 1.46 18.55
N PHE A 134 8.32 0.28 19.08
CA PHE A 134 8.56 -0.93 18.30
C PHE A 134 7.30 -1.39 17.55
N LEU A 135 6.14 -1.41 18.22
CA LEU A 135 4.87 -1.73 17.59
C LEU A 135 4.55 -0.77 16.45
N MET A 136 4.71 0.53 16.67
CA MET A 136 4.49 1.54 15.64
C MET A 136 5.45 1.38 14.47
N MET A 137 6.74 1.12 14.72
CA MET A 137 7.71 0.82 13.66
C MET A 137 7.29 -0.38 12.82
N ARG A 138 6.85 -1.47 13.46
CA ARG A 138 6.34 -2.66 12.76
C ARG A 138 5.12 -2.34 11.89
N ILE A 139 4.18 -1.54 12.40
CA ILE A 139 2.98 -1.12 11.67
C ILE A 139 3.38 -0.35 10.41
N TRP A 140 4.22 0.68 10.56
CA TRP A 140 4.70 1.50 9.43
C TRP A 140 5.52 0.69 8.43
N ALA A 141 6.41 -0.19 8.90
CA ALA A 141 7.19 -1.08 8.03
C ALA A 141 6.29 -2.02 7.22
N THR A 142 5.24 -2.56 7.83
CA THR A 142 4.27 -3.43 7.12
C THR A 142 3.54 -2.65 6.02
N PHE A 143 3.04 -1.44 6.32
CA PHE A 143 2.40 -0.60 5.32
C PHE A 143 3.36 -0.23 4.18
N GLY A 144 4.58 0.17 4.51
CA GLY A 144 5.61 0.51 3.53
C GLY A 144 5.95 -0.68 2.63
N PHE A 145 6.14 -1.86 3.22
CA PHE A 145 6.46 -3.08 2.48
C PHE A 145 5.36 -3.48 1.49
N ILE A 146 4.09 -3.47 1.93
CA ILE A 146 2.96 -3.82 1.07
C ILE A 146 2.73 -2.76 -0.01
N MET A 147 2.87 -1.48 0.33
CA MET A 147 2.80 -0.39 -0.65
C MET A 147 3.86 -0.56 -1.74
N VAL A 148 5.09 -0.92 -1.36
CA VAL A 148 6.17 -1.24 -2.30
C VAL A 148 5.82 -2.42 -3.20
N ILE A 149 5.32 -3.53 -2.66
CA ILE A 149 4.91 -4.70 -3.48
C ILE A 149 3.84 -4.29 -4.50
N VAL A 150 2.82 -3.56 -4.06
CA VAL A 150 1.73 -3.07 -4.92
C VAL A 150 2.26 -2.10 -5.98
N LEU A 151 3.18 -1.20 -5.62
CA LEU A 151 3.80 -0.28 -6.58
C LEU A 151 4.64 -1.01 -7.63
N ILE A 152 5.47 -1.98 -7.23
CA ILE A 152 6.23 -2.81 -8.18
C ILE A 152 5.27 -3.52 -9.13
N TYR A 153 4.22 -4.13 -8.59
CA TYR A 153 3.19 -4.81 -9.36
C TYR A 153 2.55 -3.88 -10.41
N ILE A 154 2.11 -2.69 -9.99
CA ILE A 154 1.54 -1.66 -10.86
C ILE A 154 2.54 -1.21 -11.93
N ILE A 155 3.74 -0.83 -11.50
CA ILE A 155 4.79 -0.29 -12.36
C ILE A 155 5.20 -1.31 -13.42
N CYS A 156 5.34 -2.59 -13.07
CA CYS A 156 5.70 -3.63 -14.01
C CYS A 156 4.56 -3.97 -14.98
N LEU A 157 3.31 -4.04 -14.52
CA LEU A 157 2.17 -4.39 -15.37
C LEU A 157 1.78 -3.29 -16.34
N PHE A 158 1.92 -2.03 -15.90
CA PHE A 158 1.55 -0.89 -16.72
C PHE A 158 2.13 -0.92 -18.14
N PRO A 159 3.46 -1.00 -18.36
CA PRO A 159 4.06 -1.04 -19.69
C PRO A 159 3.74 -2.33 -20.45
N ILE A 160 3.65 -3.46 -19.73
CA ILE A 160 3.37 -4.77 -20.32
C ILE A 160 2.01 -4.74 -21.02
N ILE A 161 0.98 -4.25 -20.34
CA ILE A 161 -0.40 -4.28 -20.83
C ILE A 161 -0.68 -3.15 -21.82
N THR A 162 -0.12 -1.96 -21.57
CA THR A 162 -0.37 -0.80 -22.44
C THR A 162 0.33 -0.91 -23.78
N ASN A 163 1.59 -1.38 -23.76
CA ASN A 163 2.48 -1.22 -24.89
C ASN A 163 2.94 -2.58 -25.43
N HIS A 164 3.53 -3.42 -24.59
CA HIS A 164 4.32 -4.56 -25.08
C HIS A 164 3.44 -5.70 -25.60
N LEU A 165 2.36 -6.01 -24.89
CA LEU A 165 1.39 -7.02 -25.33
C LEU A 165 0.36 -6.46 -26.31
N ARG A 166 0.30 -5.16 -26.55
CA ARG A 166 -0.72 -4.56 -27.41
C ARG A 166 -0.33 -4.69 -28.88
N GLY A 167 -1.21 -5.29 -29.69
CA GLY A 167 -0.93 -5.53 -31.12
C GLY A 167 -1.20 -4.35 -32.03
N ASP A 168 -1.96 -3.36 -31.58
CA ASP A 168 -2.39 -2.18 -32.35
C ASP A 168 -1.43 -0.98 -32.22
N GLN A 169 -0.44 -1.03 -31.33
CA GLN A 169 0.51 0.06 -31.14
C GLN A 169 1.78 -0.12 -31.97
N PRO A 170 2.46 0.94 -32.41
CA PRO A 170 3.78 0.84 -33.01
C PRO A 170 4.78 0.26 -32.00
N LEU A 171 5.74 -0.53 -32.48
CA LEU A 171 6.77 -1.12 -31.63
C LEU A 171 7.86 -0.09 -31.30
N PRO A 172 8.26 0.04 -30.03
CA PRO A 172 9.36 0.94 -29.67
C PRO A 172 10.74 0.39 -30.03
N SER A 173 10.89 -0.92 -30.24
CA SER A 173 12.18 -1.58 -30.52
C SER A 173 11.98 -2.95 -31.17
N SER A 174 12.97 -3.41 -31.94
CA SER A 174 12.99 -4.73 -32.59
C SER A 174 12.87 -5.89 -31.60
N LYS A 175 13.40 -5.77 -30.37
CA LYS A 175 13.21 -6.80 -29.32
C LYS A 175 11.75 -7.00 -28.94
N PHE A 176 10.91 -5.98 -29.07
CA PHE A 176 9.47 -6.11 -28.83
C PHE A 176 8.77 -6.82 -29.99
N GLU A 177 9.37 -6.93 -31.17
CA GLU A 177 8.81 -7.69 -32.29
C GLU A 177 8.80 -9.18 -31.97
N GLU A 178 9.87 -9.66 -31.32
CA GLU A 178 9.95 -11.03 -30.81
C GLU A 178 8.89 -11.32 -29.74
N ILE A 179 8.51 -10.34 -28.91
CA ILE A 179 7.39 -10.51 -27.96
C ILE A 179 6.07 -10.69 -28.70
N ARG A 180 5.88 -9.98 -29.81
CA ARG A 180 4.65 -10.07 -30.63
C ARG A 180 4.59 -11.33 -31.49
N ASN A 181 5.64 -12.15 -31.51
CA ASN A 181 5.54 -13.49 -32.06
C ASN A 181 4.43 -14.25 -31.30
N PRO A 182 3.45 -14.88 -31.98
CA PRO A 182 2.33 -15.59 -31.36
C PRO A 182 2.72 -16.51 -30.20
N VAL A 183 3.83 -17.24 -30.33
CA VAL A 183 4.32 -18.18 -29.31
C VAL A 183 4.78 -17.45 -28.05
N ASN A 184 5.56 -16.37 -28.21
CA ASN A 184 6.07 -15.59 -27.09
C ASN A 184 4.97 -14.74 -26.46
N LEU A 185 4.08 -14.15 -27.26
CA LEU A 185 2.95 -13.35 -26.83
C LEU A 185 2.04 -14.15 -25.90
N SER A 186 1.62 -15.35 -26.34
CA SER A 186 0.79 -16.25 -25.54
C SER A 186 1.48 -16.65 -24.23
N ARG A 187 2.78 -16.99 -24.29
CA ARG A 187 3.57 -17.36 -23.11
C ARG A 187 3.68 -16.22 -22.09
N VAL A 188 4.01 -15.01 -22.53
CA VAL A 188 4.15 -13.85 -21.64
C VAL A 188 2.79 -13.49 -21.05
N TYR A 189 1.73 -13.49 -21.85
CA TYR A 189 0.37 -13.24 -21.36
C TYR A 189 -0.07 -14.25 -20.31
N ARG A 190 0.08 -15.56 -20.56
CA ARG A 190 -0.23 -16.59 -19.57
C ARG A 190 0.59 -16.42 -18.29
N SER A 191 1.84 -15.99 -18.40
CA SER A 191 2.67 -15.72 -17.22
C SER A 191 2.15 -14.53 -16.41
N VAL A 192 1.71 -13.46 -17.08
CA VAL A 192 1.07 -12.28 -16.46
C VAL A 192 -0.27 -12.65 -15.83
N GLU A 193 -1.07 -13.48 -16.50
CA GLU A 193 -2.36 -13.95 -16.01
C GLU A 193 -2.21 -14.81 -14.75
N ILE A 194 -1.27 -15.76 -14.74
CA ILE A 194 -0.95 -16.57 -13.55
C ILE A 194 -0.49 -15.66 -12.41
N TRP A 195 0.38 -14.69 -12.69
CA TRP A 195 0.86 -13.74 -11.70
C TRP A 195 -0.29 -12.88 -11.13
N HIS A 196 -1.17 -12.35 -11.98
CA HIS A 196 -2.35 -11.59 -11.56
C HIS A 196 -3.32 -12.45 -10.74
N LYS A 197 -3.54 -13.70 -11.15
CA LYS A 197 -4.42 -14.64 -10.43
C LYS A 197 -3.87 -14.94 -9.03
N LEU A 198 -2.57 -15.25 -8.91
CA LEU A 198 -1.92 -15.44 -7.61
C LEU A 198 -2.03 -14.18 -6.73
N PHE A 199 -1.90 -12.99 -7.33
CA PHE A 199 -2.09 -11.72 -6.61
C PHE A 199 -3.53 -11.58 -6.09
N LEU A 200 -4.53 -11.88 -6.91
CA LEU A 200 -5.94 -11.82 -6.52
C LEU A 200 -6.33 -12.91 -5.50
N GLU A 201 -5.75 -14.10 -5.57
CA GLU A 201 -5.99 -15.16 -4.59
C GLU A 201 -5.46 -14.75 -3.20
N ASN A 202 -4.31 -14.08 -3.14
CA ASN A 202 -3.72 -13.60 -1.90
C ASN A 202 -4.36 -12.33 -1.34
N CYS A 203 -4.75 -11.39 -2.21
CA CYS A 203 -5.18 -10.05 -1.80
C CYS A 203 -6.67 -9.78 -2.02
N GLY A 204 -7.34 -10.53 -2.89
CA GLY A 204 -8.69 -10.24 -3.38
C GLY A 204 -9.76 -10.28 -2.30
N TYR A 205 -9.68 -11.24 -1.38
CA TYR A 205 -10.62 -11.35 -0.26
C TYR A 205 -10.46 -10.22 0.77
N LEU A 206 -9.29 -9.56 0.81
CA LEU A 206 -9.05 -8.41 1.68
C LEU A 206 -9.64 -7.11 1.12
N LEU A 207 -9.95 -7.04 -0.17
CA LEU A 207 -10.40 -5.80 -0.80
C LEU A 207 -11.69 -5.26 -0.19
N VAL A 208 -12.66 -6.13 0.10
CA VAL A 208 -13.95 -5.73 0.68
C VAL A 208 -13.79 -5.23 2.13
N PRO A 209 -13.09 -5.96 3.03
CA PRO A 209 -12.79 -5.44 4.36
C PRO A 209 -11.98 -4.13 4.34
N ILE A 210 -10.95 -4.01 3.49
CA ILE A 210 -10.16 -2.77 3.38
C ILE A 210 -11.04 -1.61 2.90
N GLN A 211 -11.86 -1.80 1.87
CA GLN A 211 -12.83 -0.80 1.40
C GLN A 211 -13.74 -0.33 2.54
N SER A 212 -14.29 -1.27 3.31
CA SER A 212 -15.17 -0.97 4.44
C SER A 212 -14.42 -0.15 5.50
N MET A 213 -13.21 -0.57 5.87
CA MET A 213 -12.37 0.14 6.84
C MET A 213 -12.00 1.55 6.39
N VAL A 214 -11.61 1.73 5.12
CA VAL A 214 -11.29 3.06 4.55
C VAL A 214 -12.52 3.96 4.58
N GLY A 215 -13.70 3.44 4.22
CA GLY A 215 -14.95 4.19 4.25
C GLY A 215 -15.35 4.60 5.67
N GLN A 216 -15.29 3.67 6.63
CA GLN A 216 -15.60 3.95 8.03
C GLN A 216 -14.61 4.93 8.64
N TYR A 217 -13.31 4.81 8.33
CA TYR A 217 -12.29 5.75 8.75
C TYR A 217 -12.58 7.18 8.23
N ALA A 218 -12.91 7.30 6.94
CA ALA A 218 -13.24 8.60 6.34
C ALA A 218 -14.48 9.24 6.99
N LEU A 219 -15.56 8.47 7.18
CA LEU A 219 -16.78 8.93 7.85
C LEU A 219 -16.49 9.40 9.28
N LEU A 220 -15.69 8.62 10.01
CA LEU A 220 -15.34 8.92 11.38
C LEU A 220 -14.50 10.18 11.52
N VAL A 221 -13.48 10.36 10.67
CA VAL A 221 -12.67 11.58 10.66
C VAL A 221 -13.53 12.79 10.32
N ASN A 222 -14.38 12.69 9.30
CA ASN A 222 -15.29 13.78 8.93
C ASN A 222 -16.27 14.10 10.05
N TYR A 223 -16.88 13.10 10.69
CA TYR A 223 -17.76 13.28 11.84
C TYR A 223 -17.03 13.97 13.00
N SER A 224 -15.81 13.51 13.32
CA SER A 224 -14.98 14.08 14.40
C SER A 224 -14.62 15.54 14.11
N LEU A 225 -14.25 15.84 12.87
CA LEU A 225 -13.92 17.21 12.44
C LEU A 225 -15.15 18.12 12.50
N ILE A 226 -16.33 17.66 12.05
CA ILE A 226 -17.56 18.48 12.06
C ILE A 226 -18.04 18.73 13.49
N THR A 227 -18.10 17.69 14.32
CA THR A 227 -18.71 17.79 15.66
C THR A 227 -17.80 18.42 16.70
N LYS A 228 -16.48 18.28 16.55
CA LYS A 228 -15.49 18.76 17.54
C LYS A 228 -14.49 19.75 16.95
N TRP A 229 -14.84 20.44 15.86
CA TRP A 229 -13.95 21.41 15.22
C TRP A 229 -13.40 22.40 16.24
N ASP A 230 -14.25 23.10 16.98
CA ASP A 230 -13.82 24.19 17.86
C ASP A 230 -13.05 23.71 19.09
N GLU A 231 -13.17 22.42 19.45
CA GLU A 231 -12.49 21.81 20.59
C GLU A 231 -11.13 21.20 20.23
N MET A 232 -10.89 20.89 18.96
CA MET A 232 -9.65 20.26 18.51
C MET A 232 -8.51 21.28 18.35
N GLU A 233 -7.33 20.90 18.83
CA GLU A 233 -6.11 21.67 18.56
C GLU A 233 -5.77 21.67 17.06
N GLY A 234 -5.18 22.77 16.58
CA GLY A 234 -4.87 22.96 15.16
C GLY A 234 -4.00 21.84 14.57
N ALA A 235 -3.01 21.36 15.34
CA ALA A 235 -2.15 20.25 14.92
C ALA A 235 -2.93 18.93 14.76
N ALA A 236 -3.84 18.63 15.68
CA ALA A 236 -4.69 17.44 15.60
C ALA A 236 -5.64 17.49 14.39
N LYS A 237 -6.22 18.67 14.10
CA LYS A 237 -7.04 18.87 12.89
C LYS A 237 -6.23 18.61 11.62
N ALA A 238 -5.07 19.25 11.50
CA ALA A 238 -4.20 19.09 10.34
C ALA A 238 -3.78 17.64 10.14
N LEU A 239 -3.42 16.94 11.22
CA LEU A 239 -3.06 15.53 11.19
C LEU A 239 -4.21 14.66 10.70
N GLN A 240 -5.42 14.82 11.23
CA GLN A 240 -6.58 14.02 10.83
C GLN A 240 -7.02 14.29 9.38
N ILE A 241 -7.01 15.55 8.96
CA ILE A 241 -7.32 15.92 7.57
C ILE A 241 -6.29 15.29 6.63
N PHE A 242 -5.00 15.45 6.94
CA PHE A 242 -3.92 14.92 6.13
C PHE A 242 -3.96 13.39 6.05
N SER A 243 -4.14 12.70 7.17
CA SER A 243 -4.23 11.24 7.20
C SER A 243 -5.46 10.73 6.43
N SER A 244 -6.61 11.39 6.55
CA SER A 244 -7.82 11.06 5.80
C SER A 244 -7.62 11.22 4.29
N VAL A 245 -7.03 12.34 3.85
CA VAL A 245 -6.70 12.57 2.43
C VAL A 245 -5.73 11.52 1.90
N MET A 246 -4.68 11.19 2.67
CA MET A 246 -3.70 10.18 2.28
C MET A 246 -4.31 8.79 2.14
N VAL A 247 -5.10 8.35 3.13
CA VAL A 247 -5.75 7.03 3.11
C VAL A 247 -6.75 6.91 1.96
N GLN A 248 -7.62 7.93 1.78
CA GLN A 248 -8.60 7.94 0.70
C GLN A 248 -7.92 8.06 -0.67
N GLY A 249 -6.89 8.90 -0.81
CA GLY A 249 -6.14 9.08 -2.05
C GLY A 249 -5.41 7.81 -2.48
N ALA A 250 -4.75 7.12 -1.54
CA ALA A 250 -4.11 5.84 -1.79
C ALA A 250 -5.13 4.78 -2.26
N TRP A 251 -6.27 4.70 -1.57
CA TRP A 251 -7.33 3.75 -1.91
C TRP A 251 -7.98 4.05 -3.27
N LEU A 252 -8.28 5.32 -3.55
CA LEU A 252 -8.81 5.76 -4.84
C LEU A 252 -7.83 5.46 -5.98
N GLY A 253 -6.53 5.69 -5.77
CA GLY A 253 -5.48 5.35 -6.72
C GLY A 253 -5.46 3.85 -7.04
N PHE A 254 -5.53 3.01 -6.00
CA PHE A 254 -5.62 1.56 -6.15
C PHE A 254 -6.86 1.12 -6.94
N ALA A 255 -8.05 1.62 -6.58
CA ALA A 255 -9.30 1.28 -7.25
C ALA A 255 -9.32 1.76 -8.72
N THR A 256 -8.78 2.94 -8.98
CA THR A 256 -8.63 3.52 -10.33
C THR A 256 -7.69 2.65 -11.16
N PHE A 257 -6.56 2.22 -10.60
CA PHE A 257 -5.65 1.30 -11.27
C PHE A 257 -6.34 -0.03 -11.61
N GLY A 258 -7.10 -0.62 -10.68
CA GLY A 258 -7.84 -1.86 -10.94
C GLY A 258 -8.82 -1.73 -12.12
N THR A 259 -9.58 -0.63 -12.15
CA THR A 259 -10.50 -0.32 -13.26
C THR A 259 -9.75 -0.12 -14.57
N TRP A 260 -8.66 0.63 -14.53
CA TRP A 260 -7.79 0.87 -15.68
C TRP A 260 -7.19 -0.43 -16.21
N PHE A 261 -6.70 -1.31 -15.33
CA PHE A 261 -6.09 -2.59 -15.68
C PHE A 261 -7.11 -3.48 -16.39
N ASN A 262 -8.32 -3.61 -15.83
CA ASN A 262 -9.41 -4.36 -16.46
C ASN A 262 -9.72 -3.83 -17.87
N ASN A 263 -9.93 -2.53 -18.01
CA ASN A 263 -10.25 -1.90 -19.30
C ASN A 263 -9.13 -2.10 -20.35
N ASN A 264 -7.86 -1.99 -19.95
CA ASN A 264 -6.74 -2.17 -20.86
C ASN A 264 -6.48 -3.63 -21.19
N SER A 265 -6.71 -4.57 -20.27
CA SER A 265 -6.59 -6.00 -20.54
C SER A 265 -7.58 -6.44 -21.65
N VAL A 266 -8.83 -5.96 -21.59
CA VAL A 266 -9.84 -6.22 -22.63
C VAL A 266 -9.44 -5.59 -23.97
N LYS A 267 -8.92 -4.36 -23.97
CA LYS A 267 -8.42 -3.69 -25.19
C LYS A 267 -7.24 -4.43 -25.80
N MET A 268 -6.30 -4.89 -24.97
CA MET A 268 -5.14 -5.67 -25.37
C MET A 268 -5.60 -6.95 -26.08
N LEU A 269 -6.49 -7.75 -25.49
CA LEU A 269 -7.02 -8.96 -26.14
C LEU A 269 -7.74 -8.67 -27.46
N LYS A 270 -8.53 -7.58 -27.52
CA LYS A 270 -9.16 -7.15 -28.78
C LYS A 270 -8.13 -6.76 -29.86
N SER A 271 -7.00 -6.17 -29.46
CA SER A 271 -5.93 -5.76 -30.39
C SER A 271 -5.27 -6.96 -31.08
N TRP A 272 -5.24 -8.12 -30.44
CA TRP A 272 -4.61 -9.32 -31.01
C TRP A 272 -5.32 -9.86 -32.23
N LYS A 273 -6.64 -9.61 -32.36
CA LYS A 273 -7.40 -9.95 -33.56
C LYS A 273 -6.90 -9.22 -34.82
N LYS A 274 -6.16 -8.11 -34.64
CA LYS A 274 -5.58 -7.31 -35.72
C LYS A 274 -4.15 -7.73 -36.08
N LEU A 275 -3.52 -8.59 -35.30
CA LEU A 275 -2.18 -9.09 -35.62
C LEU A 275 -2.28 -9.99 -36.86
N SER A 276 -1.49 -9.67 -37.89
CA SER A 276 -1.41 -10.46 -39.11
C SER A 276 -0.80 -11.83 -38.80
N CYS A 277 -1.64 -12.80 -38.44
CA CYS A 277 -1.22 -14.17 -38.23
C CYS A 277 -1.05 -14.83 -39.61
N LYS A 278 0.12 -15.41 -39.88
CA LYS A 278 0.39 -16.07 -41.16
C LYS A 278 -0.47 -17.33 -41.36
N ASN A 279 -0.89 -17.97 -40.27
CA ASN A 279 -1.68 -19.21 -40.32
C ASN A 279 -3.01 -19.12 -39.55
N LYS A 280 -4.09 -19.66 -40.14
CA LYS A 280 -5.41 -19.80 -39.49
C LYS A 280 -5.35 -20.62 -38.20
N GLY A 281 -4.41 -21.57 -38.10
CA GLY A 281 -4.16 -22.37 -36.89
C GLY A 281 -3.63 -21.52 -35.73
N GLU A 282 -2.65 -20.65 -35.98
CA GLU A 282 -2.08 -19.74 -34.97
C GLU A 282 -3.13 -18.78 -34.41
N MET A 283 -4.04 -18.31 -35.27
CA MET A 283 -5.14 -17.43 -34.84
C MET A 283 -6.11 -18.11 -33.88
N LYS A 284 -6.33 -19.44 -34.03
CA LYS A 284 -7.16 -20.22 -33.09
C LYS A 284 -6.51 -20.36 -31.71
N TYR A 285 -5.18 -20.46 -31.65
CA TYR A 285 -4.43 -20.49 -30.39
C TYR A 285 -4.39 -19.14 -29.66
N ILE A 286 -4.45 -18.02 -30.39
CA ILE A 286 -4.44 -16.66 -29.81
C ILE A 286 -5.83 -16.20 -29.36
N VAL A 287 -6.89 -16.61 -30.06
CA VAL A 287 -8.28 -16.15 -29.81
C VAL A 287 -9.07 -17.14 -28.94
N GLY A 288 -8.71 -18.43 -28.95
CA GLY A 288 -9.37 -19.46 -28.16
C GLY A 288 -8.82 -19.65 -26.74
N SER A 289 -7.76 -18.93 -26.39
CA SER A 289 -7.07 -18.93 -25.10
C SER A 289 -7.55 -17.80 -24.20
#